data_AF-A0A1G2YTW0-F1
#
_entry.id   AF-A0A1G2YTW0-F1
#
_cell.length_a   1.000
_cell.length_b   1.000
_cell.length_c   1.000
_cell.angle_alpha   90.00
_cell.angle_beta   90.00
_cell.angle_gamma   90.00
#
_symmetry.space_group_name_H-M   'P 1'
#
loop_
_entity.id
_entity.type
_entity.pdbx_description
1 polymer ?
#
loop_
_entity_poly.entity_id
_entity_poly.type
_entity_poly.pdbx_seq_one_letter_code
_entity_poly.pdbx_strand_id
1 'polypeptide(L)'
;MEIKNIKFEFVTCISIWALSLILFVSVSRAGMDFEPLDMLDSNMPDINDTNAVLLDFVDNAQANLLTKMDYSSGLQQQLQNLIGQINSVQFKPKEKPIAEEQSVEDQNAAAESEVKEGKTSETAITSDAKFAPALSNIDISSQTLGKIDELVGNPNDVSNPLEIANILFNCGKLKEAAVFYHRAYDCENNKDVMYEDKAWILFQEGNCLQKENPQEAMKAYRRLIAGYPNSLWADAAKAKDHLIEWYLQQKPNTLLKKAK
;
A
#
# COMPACT_ATOMS: atom_id res chain seq x y z
N MET A 1 -4.05 -9.31 -41.39
CA MET A 1 -3.95 -7.85 -41.57
C MET A 1 -5.24 -7.25 -41.04
N GLU A 2 -5.35 -7.02 -39.72
CA GLU A 2 -6.64 -6.59 -39.11
C GLU A 2 -6.48 -5.97 -37.70
N ILE A 3 -5.45 -5.15 -37.49
CA ILE A 3 -5.17 -4.50 -36.18
C ILE A 3 -5.87 -3.12 -36.06
N LYS A 4 -6.62 -2.68 -37.09
CA LYS A 4 -7.18 -1.32 -37.13
C LYS A 4 -8.51 -1.12 -36.40
N ASN A 5 -9.26 -2.19 -36.06
CA ASN A 5 -10.59 -2.05 -35.43
C ASN A 5 -10.58 -1.89 -33.91
N ILE A 6 -9.55 -2.35 -33.20
CA ILE A 6 -9.52 -2.32 -31.73
C ILE A 6 -9.36 -0.89 -31.18
N LYS A 7 -8.71 0.01 -31.93
CA LYS A 7 -8.53 1.41 -31.51
C LYS A 7 -9.84 2.22 -31.57
N PHE A 8 -10.82 1.81 -32.38
CA PHE A 8 -12.05 2.58 -32.55
C PHE A 8 -13.04 2.35 -31.41
N GLU A 9 -13.14 1.11 -30.90
CA GLU A 9 -14.04 0.80 -29.77
C GLU A 9 -13.54 1.30 -28.41
N PHE A 10 -12.21 1.44 -28.25
CA PHE A 10 -11.65 1.98 -27.00
C PHE A 10 -11.93 3.48 -26.84
N VAL A 11 -11.99 4.23 -27.94
CA VAL A 11 -12.27 5.67 -27.93
C VAL A 11 -13.75 5.93 -27.62
N THR A 12 -14.67 5.10 -28.11
CA THR A 12 -16.11 5.27 -27.86
C THR A 12 -16.49 4.97 -26.40
N CYS A 13 -15.90 3.96 -25.77
CA CYS A 13 -16.15 3.65 -24.36
C CYS A 13 -15.68 4.77 -23.40
N ILE A 14 -14.51 5.37 -23.65
CA ILE A 14 -14.01 6.49 -22.84
C ILE A 14 -14.92 7.73 -22.99
N SER A 15 -15.46 7.95 -24.18
CA SER A 15 -16.38 9.06 -24.47
C SER A 15 -17.69 8.97 -23.67
N ILE A 16 -18.26 7.76 -23.55
CA ILE A 16 -19.53 7.53 -22.85
C ILE A 16 -19.38 7.70 -21.33
N TRP A 17 -18.25 7.25 -20.76
CA TRP A 17 -17.94 7.46 -19.35
C TRP A 17 -17.66 8.92 -19.02
N ALA A 18 -16.95 9.64 -19.89
CA ALA A 18 -16.70 11.07 -19.72
C ALA A 18 -17.99 11.91 -19.79
N LEU A 19 -18.92 11.59 -20.71
CA LEU A 19 -20.21 12.28 -20.80
C LEU A 19 -21.11 12.01 -19.59
N SER A 20 -21.09 10.79 -19.05
CA SER A 20 -21.84 10.45 -17.83
C SER A 20 -21.29 11.18 -16.59
N LEU A 21 -19.96 11.33 -16.48
CA LEU A 21 -19.34 12.07 -15.39
C LEU A 21 -19.63 13.58 -15.49
N ILE A 22 -19.64 14.14 -16.71
CA ILE A 22 -19.98 15.56 -16.95
C ILE A 22 -21.45 15.84 -16.60
N LEU A 23 -22.38 14.94 -16.95
CA LEU A 23 -23.79 15.07 -16.59
C LEU A 23 -23.99 14.99 -15.06
N PHE A 24 -23.31 14.06 -14.38
CA PHE A 24 -23.41 13.89 -12.93
C PHE A 24 -22.85 15.10 -12.14
N VAL A 25 -21.72 15.66 -12.60
CA VAL A 25 -21.12 16.86 -12.01
C VAL A 25 -21.97 18.11 -12.29
N SER A 26 -22.62 18.20 -13.46
CA SER A 26 -23.48 19.34 -13.80
C SER A 26 -24.76 19.37 -12.97
N VAL A 27 -25.33 18.20 -12.65
CA VAL A 27 -26.52 18.09 -11.77
C VAL A 27 -26.19 18.44 -10.32
N SER A 28 -24.95 18.20 -9.86
CA SER A 28 -24.56 18.48 -8.46
C SER A 28 -24.15 19.93 -8.19
N ARG A 29 -23.95 20.76 -9.23
CA ARG A 29 -23.47 22.15 -9.10
C ARG A 29 -24.56 23.21 -9.28
N ALA A 30 -25.76 22.83 -9.68
CA ALA A 30 -26.91 23.72 -9.71
C ALA A 30 -27.67 23.63 -8.37
N GLY A 31 -27.15 24.32 -7.35
CA GLY A 31 -27.94 24.68 -6.17
C GLY A 31 -29.02 25.67 -6.59
N MET A 32 -30.10 25.18 -7.19
CA MET A 32 -31.29 25.96 -7.48
C MET A 32 -32.33 25.68 -6.41
N ASP A 33 -32.58 26.70 -5.59
CA ASP A 33 -33.75 26.77 -4.72
C ASP A 33 -35.01 26.73 -5.60
N PHE A 34 -35.72 25.60 -5.56
CA PHE A 34 -36.98 25.42 -6.27
C PHE A 34 -38.10 26.07 -5.45
N GLU A 35 -38.60 27.21 -5.91
CA GLU A 35 -39.92 27.69 -5.50
C GLU A 35 -41.01 26.75 -6.02
N PRO A 36 -42.10 26.53 -5.26
CA PRO A 36 -43.17 25.64 -5.67
C PRO A 36 -44.06 26.35 -6.70
N LEU A 37 -43.89 25.99 -7.97
CA LEU A 37 -44.83 26.37 -9.02
C LEU A 37 -46.02 25.39 -9.00
N ASP A 38 -47.06 25.76 -8.28
CA ASP A 38 -48.40 25.17 -8.44
C ASP A 38 -48.96 25.60 -9.79
N MET A 39 -49.00 24.67 -10.73
CA MET A 39 -49.92 24.52 -11.87
C MET A 39 -49.16 23.93 -13.06
N LEU A 40 -49.44 22.67 -13.40
CA LEU A 40 -49.81 22.24 -14.76
C LEU A 40 -50.09 20.72 -14.81
N ASP A 41 -51.33 20.45 -15.20
CA ASP A 41 -51.84 19.41 -16.10
C ASP A 41 -51.50 17.92 -15.95
N SER A 42 -52.57 17.13 -15.91
CA SER A 42 -52.63 15.71 -15.56
C SER A 42 -52.52 14.80 -16.78
N ASN A 43 -51.33 14.67 -17.39
CA ASN A 43 -51.05 13.60 -18.36
C ASN A 43 -49.55 13.40 -18.59
N MET A 44 -48.80 13.09 -17.53
CA MET A 44 -47.40 12.68 -17.64
C MET A 44 -47.33 11.15 -17.61
N PRO A 45 -46.69 10.48 -18.58
CA PRO A 45 -46.53 9.02 -18.57
C PRO A 45 -45.70 8.59 -17.34
N ASP A 46 -46.13 7.51 -16.72
CA ASP A 46 -45.56 6.95 -15.48
C ASP A 46 -44.06 6.67 -15.66
N ILE A 47 -43.23 7.43 -14.94
CA ILE A 47 -41.76 7.43 -15.04
C ILE A 47 -41.18 6.06 -14.62
N ASN A 48 -41.99 5.19 -14.00
CA ASN A 48 -41.58 3.86 -13.58
C ASN A 48 -41.38 2.89 -14.76
N ASP A 49 -42.06 3.05 -15.90
CA ASP A 49 -41.90 2.15 -17.05
C ASP A 49 -40.60 2.39 -17.82
N THR A 50 -40.11 3.63 -17.87
CA THR A 50 -38.84 3.95 -18.56
C THR A 50 -37.61 3.42 -17.83
N ASN A 51 -37.66 3.26 -16.51
CA ASN A 51 -36.56 2.71 -15.73
C ASN A 51 -36.41 1.20 -15.90
N ALA A 52 -37.52 0.47 -16.11
CA ALA A 52 -37.50 -0.96 -16.36
C ALA A 52 -36.84 -1.30 -17.71
N VAL A 53 -37.14 -0.52 -18.76
CA VAL A 53 -36.53 -0.71 -20.09
C VAL A 53 -35.04 -0.39 -20.11
N LEU A 54 -34.62 0.62 -19.32
CA LEU A 54 -33.20 0.96 -19.18
C LEU A 54 -32.42 -0.09 -18.39
N LEU A 55 -33.00 -0.68 -17.34
CA LEU A 55 -32.38 -1.76 -16.58
C LEU A 55 -32.22 -3.03 -17.42
N ASP A 56 -33.25 -3.43 -18.17
CA ASP A 56 -33.18 -4.59 -19.08
C ASP A 56 -32.14 -4.37 -20.20
N PHE A 57 -31.99 -3.14 -20.70
CA PHE A 57 -30.98 -2.83 -21.71
C PHE A 57 -29.55 -2.89 -21.14
N VAL A 58 -29.34 -2.41 -19.92
CA VAL A 58 -28.03 -2.48 -19.23
C VAL A 58 -27.66 -3.92 -18.88
N ASP A 59 -28.62 -4.71 -18.38
CA ASP A 59 -28.39 -6.11 -18.02
C ASP A 59 -28.11 -6.97 -19.26
N ASN A 60 -28.81 -6.73 -20.37
CA ASN A 60 -28.58 -7.44 -21.62
C ASN A 60 -27.27 -7.01 -22.32
N ALA A 61 -26.88 -5.74 -22.19
CA ALA A 61 -25.58 -5.24 -22.65
C ALA A 61 -24.43 -5.83 -21.82
N GLN A 62 -24.58 -5.95 -20.50
CA GLN A 62 -23.61 -6.63 -19.63
C GLN A 62 -23.48 -8.12 -19.97
N ALA A 63 -24.60 -8.81 -20.21
CA ALA A 63 -24.60 -10.22 -20.59
C ALA A 63 -23.91 -10.47 -21.95
N ASN A 64 -24.14 -9.59 -22.94
CA ASN A 64 -23.47 -9.66 -24.25
C ASN A 64 -21.97 -9.30 -24.19
N LEU A 65 -21.57 -8.39 -23.29
CA LEU A 65 -20.17 -8.06 -23.05
C LEU A 65 -19.43 -9.18 -22.31
N LEU A 66 -20.06 -9.84 -21.34
CA LEU A 66 -19.47 -10.97 -20.61
C LEU A 66 -19.31 -12.23 -21.48
N THR A 67 -20.22 -12.46 -22.43
CA THR A 67 -20.21 -13.66 -23.28
C THR A 67 -19.25 -13.54 -24.48
N LYS A 68 -18.85 -12.33 -24.87
CA LYS A 68 -17.87 -12.11 -25.95
C LYS A 68 -16.42 -12.03 -25.47
N MET A 69 -16.18 -11.88 -24.17
CA MET A 69 -14.84 -12.01 -23.61
C MET A 69 -14.61 -13.47 -23.23
N ASP A 70 -14.18 -14.25 -24.21
CA ASP A 70 -13.57 -15.56 -24.00
C ASP A 70 -12.37 -15.35 -23.07
N TYR A 71 -12.58 -15.54 -21.76
CA TYR A 71 -11.59 -15.34 -20.71
C TYR A 71 -10.56 -16.47 -20.85
N SER A 72 -9.68 -16.32 -21.83
CA SER A 72 -8.54 -17.20 -22.06
C SER A 72 -7.79 -17.40 -20.75
N SER A 73 -7.47 -18.64 -20.42
CA SER A 73 -6.65 -19.01 -19.27
C SER A 73 -5.34 -18.22 -19.19
N GLY A 74 -4.85 -17.73 -20.33
CA GLY A 74 -3.72 -16.80 -20.42
C GLY A 74 -3.99 -15.44 -19.78
N LEU A 75 -5.19 -14.86 -19.92
CA LEU A 75 -5.55 -13.57 -19.32
C LEU A 75 -5.66 -13.68 -17.79
N GLN A 76 -6.18 -14.79 -17.28
CA GLN A 76 -6.20 -15.05 -15.83
C GLN A 76 -4.78 -15.16 -15.25
N GLN A 77 -3.88 -15.89 -15.91
CA GLN A 77 -2.48 -15.96 -15.49
C GLN A 77 -1.79 -14.59 -15.58
N GLN A 78 -2.04 -13.82 -16.63
CA GLN A 78 -1.50 -12.46 -16.76
C GLN A 78 -2.00 -11.54 -15.65
N LEU A 79 -3.29 -11.58 -15.32
CA LEU A 79 -3.84 -10.76 -14.24
C LEU A 79 -3.28 -11.19 -12.88
N GLN A 80 -3.16 -12.48 -12.59
CA GLN A 80 -2.54 -12.96 -11.37
C GLN A 80 -1.07 -12.55 -11.26
N ASN A 81 -0.33 -12.62 -12.37
CA ASN A 81 1.06 -12.18 -12.41
C ASN A 81 1.16 -10.67 -12.16
N LEU A 82 0.30 -9.87 -12.80
CA LEU A 82 0.25 -8.42 -12.60
C LEU A 82 -0.11 -8.05 -11.16
N ILE A 83 -1.09 -8.71 -10.55
CA ILE A 83 -1.43 -8.53 -9.13
C ILE A 83 -0.22 -8.87 -8.25
N GLY A 84 0.49 -9.95 -8.56
CA GLY A 84 1.72 -10.32 -7.88
C GLY A 84 2.81 -9.25 -8.00
N GLN A 85 3.01 -8.70 -9.21
CA GLN A 85 3.97 -7.64 -9.47
C GLN A 85 3.64 -6.36 -8.70
N ILE A 86 2.38 -5.90 -8.75
CA ILE A 86 1.92 -4.72 -8.01
C ILE A 86 2.16 -4.91 -6.51
N ASN A 87 1.84 -6.09 -5.97
CA ASN A 87 2.06 -6.39 -4.56
C ASN A 87 3.54 -6.54 -4.19
N SER A 88 4.43 -6.78 -5.16
CA SER A 88 5.87 -6.96 -4.98
C SER A 88 6.67 -5.66 -5.12
N VAL A 89 6.07 -4.56 -5.56
CA VAL A 89 6.78 -3.28 -5.69
C VAL A 89 7.17 -2.78 -4.30
N GLN A 90 8.47 -2.78 -4.02
CA GLN A 90 9.06 -2.11 -2.87
C GLN A 90 9.45 -0.69 -3.27
N PHE A 91 8.87 0.31 -2.62
CA PHE A 91 9.28 1.70 -2.80
C PHE A 91 10.56 1.92 -2.03
N LYS A 92 11.68 2.09 -2.74
CA LYS A 92 12.92 2.53 -2.12
C LYS A 92 12.77 3.98 -1.66
N PRO A 93 13.14 4.31 -0.41
CA PRO A 93 13.19 5.70 0.05
C PRO A 93 14.09 6.50 -0.89
N LYS A 94 13.59 7.66 -1.34
CA LYS A 94 14.34 8.57 -2.20
C LYS A 94 15.50 9.15 -1.38
N GLU A 95 16.72 8.79 -1.72
CA GLU A 95 17.93 9.41 -1.15
C GLU A 95 17.83 10.94 -1.33
N LYS A 96 18.04 11.66 -0.23
CA LYS A 96 18.04 13.13 -0.20
C LYS A 96 19.11 13.65 -1.18
N PRO A 97 18.85 14.77 -1.89
CA PRO A 97 19.87 15.41 -2.70
C PRO A 97 21.04 15.84 -1.82
N ILE A 98 22.23 15.37 -2.17
CA ILE A 98 23.52 15.87 -1.66
C ILE A 98 23.58 17.35 -2.06
N ALA A 99 23.74 18.22 -1.06
CA ALA A 99 23.97 19.63 -1.27
C ALA A 99 25.32 19.83 -1.97
N GLU A 100 25.31 20.52 -3.10
CA GLU A 100 26.49 20.97 -3.80
C GLU A 100 27.29 21.95 -2.92
N GLU A 101 28.56 21.62 -2.72
CA GLU A 101 29.59 22.53 -2.21
C GLU A 101 29.80 23.68 -3.20
N GLN A 102 29.75 24.92 -2.70
CA GLN A 102 30.43 26.05 -3.32
C GLN A 102 31.53 26.54 -2.38
N SER A 103 32.79 26.30 -2.77
CA SER A 103 33.93 27.16 -2.45
C SER A 103 33.84 28.44 -3.33
N VAL A 104 34.29 29.62 -2.93
CA VAL A 104 35.69 30.08 -2.77
C VAL A 104 35.68 31.46 -2.07
N GLU A 105 36.42 31.57 -0.96
CA GLU A 105 37.49 32.56 -0.66
C GLU A 105 37.20 34.08 -0.72
N ASP A 106 37.39 34.78 0.42
CA ASP A 106 38.50 35.74 0.54
C ASP A 106 38.82 36.15 2.01
N GLN A 107 40.07 36.57 2.22
CA GLN A 107 40.83 36.62 3.48
C GLN A 107 40.75 37.98 4.23
N ASN A 108 40.85 37.98 5.57
CA ASN A 108 41.97 38.66 6.28
C ASN A 108 42.00 38.56 7.83
N ALA A 109 43.21 38.25 8.31
CA ALA A 109 43.94 38.80 9.45
C ALA A 109 43.57 38.47 10.93
N ALA A 110 44.35 37.52 11.47
CA ALA A 110 45.27 37.65 12.60
C ALA A 110 44.75 37.89 14.03
N ALA A 111 44.93 36.88 14.90
CA ALA A 111 45.74 36.99 16.13
C ALA A 111 46.08 35.60 16.69
N GLU A 112 47.35 35.45 17.08
CA GLU A 112 48.01 34.25 17.59
C GLU A 112 47.54 33.84 18.99
N SER A 113 47.51 32.53 19.26
CA SER A 113 48.13 31.97 20.47
C SER A 113 48.36 30.46 20.33
N GLU A 114 49.61 30.09 20.58
CA GLU A 114 50.17 28.74 20.66
C GLU A 114 49.54 27.90 21.80
N VAL A 115 49.55 26.56 21.64
CA VAL A 115 50.33 25.61 22.47
C VAL A 115 49.71 24.18 22.46
N LYS A 116 50.54 23.22 21.99
CA LYS A 116 50.70 21.77 22.31
C LYS A 116 49.71 20.71 21.77
N GLU A 117 50.13 20.13 20.64
CA GLU A 117 50.74 18.79 20.51
C GLU A 117 50.25 17.64 21.43
N GLY A 118 49.64 16.63 20.81
CA GLY A 118 49.20 15.40 21.48
C GLY A 118 48.60 14.30 20.58
N LYS A 119 49.37 13.82 19.59
CA LYS A 119 49.52 12.42 19.14
C LYS A 119 48.27 11.52 18.87
N THR A 120 48.00 11.34 17.58
CA THR A 120 47.62 10.14 16.78
C THR A 120 47.19 8.83 17.48
N SER A 121 45.99 8.34 17.14
CA SER A 121 45.71 7.00 16.57
C SER A 121 44.27 7.00 16.05
N GLU A 122 44.02 7.26 14.76
CA GLU A 122 43.86 6.23 13.72
C GLU A 122 43.42 4.87 14.25
N THR A 123 42.14 4.54 14.05
CA THR A 123 41.71 3.19 13.72
C THR A 123 40.89 3.30 12.44
N ALA A 124 41.58 3.06 11.33
CA ALA A 124 40.99 2.87 10.03
C ALA A 124 40.01 1.69 10.10
N ILE A 125 38.73 1.97 9.90
CA ILE A 125 37.73 0.96 9.60
C ILE A 125 37.90 0.66 8.11
N THR A 126 38.61 -0.43 7.81
CA THR A 126 38.65 -0.99 6.45
C THR A 126 37.26 -1.47 6.08
N SER A 127 36.50 -0.62 5.39
CA SER A 127 35.24 -0.95 4.75
C SER A 127 35.52 -1.62 3.40
N ASP A 128 35.93 -2.88 3.46
CA ASP A 128 35.93 -3.80 2.31
C ASP A 128 35.11 -5.04 2.70
N ALA A 129 33.80 -4.86 2.80
CA ALA A 129 32.84 -5.95 2.78
C ALA A 129 31.84 -5.67 1.66
N LYS A 130 32.25 -6.11 0.47
CA LYS A 130 31.44 -6.36 -0.71
C LYS A 130 30.12 -7.05 -0.30
N PHE A 131 29.04 -6.28 -0.16
CA PHE A 131 27.69 -6.81 0.00
C PHE A 131 27.27 -7.48 -1.31
N ALA A 132 27.60 -8.76 -1.45
CA ALA A 132 26.97 -9.65 -2.41
C ALA A 132 25.62 -10.13 -1.82
N PRO A 133 24.49 -9.98 -2.51
CA PRO A 133 23.22 -10.52 -2.06
C PRO A 133 23.18 -12.01 -2.43
N ALA A 134 23.51 -12.86 -1.47
CA ALA A 134 23.35 -14.30 -1.61
C ALA A 134 22.93 -14.91 -0.26
N LEU A 135 21.71 -14.65 0.16
CA LEU A 135 21.01 -15.48 1.16
C LEU A 135 19.85 -16.20 0.49
N SER A 136 20.20 -17.10 -0.42
CA SER A 136 19.29 -18.16 -0.87
C SER A 136 19.34 -19.29 0.17
N ASN A 137 18.23 -19.48 0.89
CA ASN A 137 17.91 -20.63 1.74
C ASN A 137 18.97 -21.01 2.78
N ILE A 138 19.00 -20.25 3.89
CA ILE A 138 19.52 -20.79 5.15
C ILE A 138 18.54 -21.89 5.58
N ASP A 139 19.00 -23.14 5.57
CA ASP A 139 18.23 -24.27 6.07
C ASP A 139 18.17 -24.16 7.61
N ILE A 140 17.06 -23.62 8.11
CA ILE A 140 16.85 -23.40 9.54
C ILE A 140 16.68 -24.78 10.19
N SER A 141 17.55 -25.12 11.15
CA SER A 141 17.45 -26.42 11.82
C SER A 141 16.08 -26.59 12.49
N SER A 142 15.55 -27.81 12.46
CA SER A 142 14.27 -28.16 13.11
C SER A 142 14.25 -27.80 14.60
N GLN A 143 15.42 -27.85 15.26
CA GLN A 143 15.59 -27.42 16.64
C GLN A 143 15.36 -25.91 16.83
N THR A 144 15.77 -25.08 15.86
CA THR A 144 15.56 -23.63 15.90
C THR A 144 14.09 -23.29 15.67
N LEU A 145 13.42 -24.01 14.76
CA LEU A 145 11.97 -23.87 14.55
C LEU A 145 11.18 -24.25 15.82
N GLY A 146 11.54 -25.35 16.49
CA GLY A 146 10.89 -25.74 17.74
C GLY A 146 11.03 -24.71 18.86
N LYS A 147 12.18 -24.03 18.96
CA LYS A 147 12.37 -22.92 19.90
C LYS A 147 11.52 -21.70 19.52
N ILE A 148 11.41 -21.39 18.23
CA ILE A 148 10.55 -20.30 17.75
C ILE A 148 9.09 -20.58 18.11
N ASP A 149 8.60 -21.80 17.90
CA ASP A 149 7.23 -22.18 18.23
C ASP A 149 6.94 -22.04 19.74
N GLU A 150 7.89 -22.41 20.59
CA GLU A 150 7.80 -22.20 22.04
C GLU A 150 7.70 -20.72 22.41
N LEU A 151 8.51 -19.87 21.78
CA LEU A 151 8.47 -18.42 21.99
C LEU A 151 7.18 -17.77 21.47
N VAL A 152 6.65 -18.24 20.34
CA VAL A 152 5.35 -17.80 19.81
C VAL A 152 4.22 -18.13 20.79
N GLY A 153 4.33 -19.23 21.53
CA GLY A 153 3.39 -19.59 22.59
C GLY A 153 3.43 -18.64 23.79
N ASN A 154 4.60 -18.06 24.10
CA ASN A 154 4.82 -17.16 25.23
C ASN A 154 5.53 -15.87 24.80
N PRO A 155 4.89 -15.00 23.99
CA PRO A 155 5.54 -13.82 23.43
C PRO A 155 5.92 -12.78 24.50
N ASN A 156 5.37 -12.89 25.71
CA ASN A 156 5.65 -11.99 26.83
C ASN A 156 7.01 -12.22 27.47
N ASP A 157 7.61 -13.41 27.31
CA ASP A 157 8.85 -13.81 27.98
C ASP A 157 10.10 -13.42 27.16
N VAL A 158 9.90 -12.85 25.97
CA VAL A 158 10.96 -12.44 25.07
C VAL A 158 11.49 -11.06 25.46
N SER A 159 12.79 -10.99 25.73
CA SER A 159 13.50 -9.74 26.09
C SER A 159 13.47 -8.70 24.96
N ASN A 160 13.64 -9.13 23.71
CA ASN A 160 13.61 -8.25 22.54
C ASN A 160 12.60 -8.77 21.49
N PRO A 161 11.30 -8.45 21.64
CA PRO A 161 10.26 -8.92 20.72
C PRO A 161 10.45 -8.40 19.29
N LEU A 162 11.04 -7.21 19.11
CA LEU A 162 11.23 -6.60 17.80
C LEU A 162 12.22 -7.37 16.93
N GLU A 163 13.36 -7.79 17.49
CA GLU A 163 14.34 -8.59 16.77
C GLU A 163 13.75 -9.92 16.29
N ILE A 164 12.96 -10.58 17.15
CA ILE A 164 12.29 -11.83 16.78
C ILE A 164 11.27 -11.59 15.66
N ALA A 165 10.47 -10.52 15.74
CA ALA A 165 9.52 -10.14 14.69
C ALA A 165 10.22 -9.99 13.33
N ASN A 166 11.37 -9.31 13.30
CA ASN A 166 12.15 -9.07 12.09
C ASN A 166 12.69 -10.37 11.49
N ILE A 167 13.22 -11.26 12.33
CA ILE A 167 13.70 -12.59 11.90
C ILE A 167 12.54 -13.37 11.29
N LEU A 168 11.40 -13.44 11.97
CA LEU A 168 10.22 -14.19 11.50
C LEU A 168 9.68 -13.61 10.18
N PHE A 169 9.63 -12.29 10.06
CA PHE A 169 9.23 -11.60 8.84
C PHE A 169 10.14 -11.99 7.67
N ASN A 170 11.46 -11.96 7.87
CA ASN A 170 12.45 -12.34 6.86
C ASN A 170 12.39 -13.84 6.51
N CYS A 171 11.95 -14.68 7.44
CA CYS A 171 11.67 -16.10 7.20
C CYS A 171 10.31 -16.36 6.52
N GLY A 172 9.50 -15.32 6.25
CA GLY A 172 8.17 -15.45 5.68
C GLY A 172 7.09 -15.96 6.64
N LYS A 173 7.41 -16.04 7.94
CA LYS A 173 6.49 -16.42 9.02
C LYS A 173 5.67 -15.20 9.48
N LEU A 174 4.84 -14.71 8.57
CA LEU A 174 4.17 -13.40 8.72
C LEU A 174 3.18 -13.39 9.89
N LYS A 175 2.44 -14.48 10.09
CA LYS A 175 1.44 -14.56 11.16
C LYS A 175 2.09 -14.49 12.53
N GLU A 176 3.18 -15.23 12.72
CA GLU A 176 3.97 -15.25 13.95
C GLU A 176 4.70 -13.91 14.16
N ALA A 177 5.25 -13.33 13.10
CA ALA A 177 5.87 -12.01 13.13
C ALA A 177 4.89 -10.92 13.61
N ALA A 178 3.64 -10.96 13.16
CA ALA A 178 2.62 -9.99 13.57
C ALA A 178 2.41 -9.97 15.09
N VAL A 179 2.40 -11.14 15.74
CA VAL A 179 2.26 -11.26 17.20
C VAL A 179 3.42 -10.55 17.92
N PHE A 180 4.64 -10.72 17.42
CA PHE A 180 5.82 -10.10 18.01
C PHE A 180 5.93 -8.60 17.72
N TYR A 181 5.52 -8.12 16.54
CA TYR A 181 5.42 -6.68 16.28
C TYR A 181 4.38 -6.01 17.19
N HIS A 182 3.22 -6.65 17.38
CA HIS A 182 2.20 -6.16 18.31
C HIS A 182 2.76 -6.07 19.74
N ARG A 183 3.47 -7.11 20.18
CA ARG A 183 4.10 -7.14 21.50
C ARG A 183 5.20 -6.09 21.64
N ALA A 184 6.02 -5.89 20.61
CA ALA A 184 7.03 -4.82 20.59
C ALA A 184 6.36 -3.46 20.80
N TYR A 185 5.29 -3.17 20.05
CA TYR A 185 4.53 -1.94 20.20
C TYR A 185 3.97 -1.74 21.63
N ASP A 186 3.42 -2.79 22.25
CA ASP A 186 2.82 -2.74 23.60
C ASP A 186 3.85 -2.65 24.74
N CYS A 187 5.02 -3.29 24.59
CA CYS A 187 6.10 -3.25 25.59
C CYS A 187 6.75 -1.87 25.70
N GLU A 188 6.58 -1.01 24.71
CA GLU A 188 7.31 0.24 24.55
C GLU A 188 6.71 1.43 25.33
N ASN A 189 6.36 1.19 26.59
CA ASN A 189 6.27 2.25 27.60
C ASN A 189 7.66 2.70 28.11
N ASN A 190 8.74 2.07 27.63
CA ASN A 190 10.11 2.53 27.87
C ASN A 190 10.41 3.76 27.01
N LYS A 191 10.97 4.79 27.65
CA LYS A 191 11.22 6.14 27.10
C LYS A 191 12.23 6.20 25.94
N ASP A 192 12.80 5.06 25.53
CA ASP A 192 13.96 5.00 24.64
C ASP A 192 13.63 4.59 23.20
N VAL A 193 12.40 4.20 22.87
CA VAL A 193 12.04 3.89 21.48
C VAL A 193 11.63 5.16 20.74
N MET A 194 12.29 5.40 19.61
CA MET A 194 12.10 6.61 18.82
C MET A 194 10.70 6.61 18.19
N TYR A 195 10.16 7.81 17.98
CA TYR A 195 8.85 8.02 17.36
C TYR A 195 8.74 7.30 16.00
N GLU A 196 9.82 7.30 15.23
CA GLU A 196 9.94 6.64 13.93
C GLU A 196 9.87 5.11 14.03
N ASP A 197 10.44 4.51 15.07
CA ASP A 197 10.46 3.06 15.26
C ASP A 197 9.05 2.54 15.55
N LYS A 198 8.28 3.25 16.39
CA LYS A 198 6.88 2.90 16.67
C LYS A 198 6.01 2.92 15.42
N ALA A 199 6.19 3.93 14.59
CA ALA A 199 5.50 4.02 13.32
C ALA A 199 5.92 2.87 12.39
N TRP A 200 7.20 2.53 12.34
CA TRP A 200 7.69 1.40 11.55
C TRP A 200 7.12 0.06 12.02
N ILE A 201 7.06 -0.19 13.33
CA ILE A 201 6.49 -1.41 13.93
C ILE A 201 5.04 -1.60 13.50
N LEU A 202 4.20 -0.56 13.62
CA LEU A 202 2.80 -0.62 13.17
C LEU A 202 2.69 -0.87 11.67
N PHE A 203 3.61 -0.32 10.87
CA PHE A 203 3.64 -0.55 9.43
C PHE A 203 3.95 -2.02 9.11
N GLN A 204 4.93 -2.61 9.82
CA GLN A 204 5.28 -4.02 9.63
C GLN A 204 4.19 -4.97 10.12
N GLU A 205 3.54 -4.68 11.24
CA GLU A 205 2.38 -5.42 11.73
C GLU A 205 1.28 -5.47 10.66
N GLY A 206 0.94 -4.31 10.07
CA GLY A 206 0.00 -4.22 8.96
C GLY A 206 0.42 -5.02 7.72
N ASN A 207 1.70 -5.00 7.36
CA ASN A 207 2.23 -5.77 6.23
C ASN A 207 2.11 -7.28 6.45
N CYS A 208 2.36 -7.74 7.67
CA CYS A 208 2.22 -9.14 8.05
C CYS A 208 0.77 -9.63 7.92
N LEU A 209 -0.19 -8.79 8.37
CA LEU A 209 -1.60 -9.15 8.44
C LEU A 209 -2.33 -9.01 7.11
N GLN A 210 -1.80 -8.24 6.14
CA GLN A 210 -2.50 -7.83 4.92
C GLN A 210 -3.19 -8.99 4.15
N LYS A 211 -2.55 -10.17 4.09
CA LYS A 211 -3.08 -11.32 3.34
C LYS A 211 -4.08 -12.17 4.13
N GLU A 212 -3.78 -12.43 5.40
CA GLU A 212 -4.56 -13.35 6.22
C GLU A 212 -5.72 -12.66 6.93
N ASN A 213 -5.50 -11.43 7.41
CA ASN A 213 -6.47 -10.65 8.13
C ASN A 213 -6.44 -9.17 7.69
N PRO A 214 -7.03 -8.86 6.51
CA PRO A 214 -6.99 -7.52 5.94
C PRO A 214 -7.64 -6.45 6.84
N GLN A 215 -8.63 -6.82 7.65
CA GLN A 215 -9.28 -5.87 8.56
C GLN A 215 -8.37 -5.47 9.71
N GLU A 216 -7.64 -6.41 10.32
CA GLU A 216 -6.63 -6.07 11.34
C GLU A 216 -5.45 -5.30 10.74
N ALA A 217 -5.04 -5.62 9.51
CA ALA A 217 -4.02 -4.85 8.80
C ALA A 217 -4.42 -3.37 8.65
N MET A 218 -5.67 -3.09 8.24
CA MET A 218 -6.21 -1.73 8.17
C MET A 218 -6.19 -1.04 9.55
N LYS A 219 -6.52 -1.74 10.63
CA LYS A 219 -6.46 -1.17 11.99
C LYS A 219 -5.02 -0.77 12.35
N ALA A 220 -4.03 -1.58 12.04
CA ALA A 220 -2.61 -1.25 12.28
C ALA A 220 -2.18 -0.02 11.47
N TYR A 221 -2.50 0.05 10.17
CA TYR A 221 -2.19 1.23 9.35
C TYR A 221 -2.90 2.50 9.85
N ARG A 222 -4.16 2.40 10.27
CA ARG A 222 -4.92 3.54 10.80
C ARG A 222 -4.38 4.02 12.14
N ARG A 223 -3.94 3.11 13.01
CA ARG A 223 -3.21 3.46 14.24
C ARG A 223 -1.93 4.23 13.91
N LEU A 224 -1.18 3.79 12.90
CA LEU A 224 0.00 4.51 12.43
C LEU A 224 -0.35 5.91 11.95
N ILE A 225 -1.33 6.04 11.06
CA ILE A 225 -1.72 7.33 10.46
C ILE A 225 -2.21 8.31 11.53
N ALA A 226 -2.99 7.84 12.51
CA ALA A 226 -3.55 8.68 13.56
C ALA A 226 -2.50 9.04 14.64
N GLY A 227 -1.67 8.09 15.06
CA GLY A 227 -0.68 8.28 16.11
C GLY A 227 0.61 8.94 15.62
N TYR A 228 0.97 8.71 14.36
CA TYR A 228 2.27 9.08 13.80
C TYR A 228 2.15 9.74 12.40
N PRO A 229 1.33 10.81 12.24
CA PRO A 229 0.98 11.36 10.92
C PRO A 229 2.16 11.94 10.13
N ASN A 230 3.21 12.39 10.82
CA ASN A 230 4.43 12.96 10.22
C ASN A 230 5.55 11.93 10.01
N SER A 231 5.30 10.65 10.29
CA SER A 231 6.27 9.58 10.05
C SER A 231 6.51 9.37 8.56
N LEU A 232 7.72 8.96 8.19
CA LEU A 232 8.07 8.51 6.84
C LEU A 232 7.18 7.36 6.33
N TRP A 233 6.55 6.61 7.23
CA TRP A 233 5.69 5.47 6.92
C TRP A 233 4.21 5.84 6.76
N ALA A 234 3.81 7.06 7.10
CA ALA A 234 2.40 7.46 7.13
C ALA A 234 1.75 7.45 5.75
N ASP A 235 2.42 7.97 4.72
CA ASP A 235 1.87 7.99 3.37
C ASP A 235 1.80 6.59 2.74
N ALA A 236 2.79 5.74 3.02
CA ALA A 236 2.76 4.34 2.62
C ALA A 236 1.60 3.60 3.30
N ALA A 237 1.36 3.86 4.59
CA ALA A 237 0.25 3.29 5.35
C ALA A 237 -1.11 3.72 4.77
N LYS A 238 -1.30 5.00 4.40
CA LYS A 238 -2.53 5.48 3.74
C LYS A 238 -2.79 4.73 2.43
N ALA A 239 -1.76 4.58 1.60
CA ALA A 239 -1.88 3.85 0.34
C ALA A 239 -2.27 2.38 0.56
N LYS A 240 -1.67 1.72 1.56
CA LYS A 240 -2.01 0.34 1.93
C LYS A 240 -3.43 0.21 2.49
N ASP A 241 -3.87 1.13 3.35
CA ASP A 241 -5.23 1.14 3.90
C ASP A 241 -6.28 1.27 2.77
N HIS A 242 -6.12 2.25 1.88
CA HIS A 242 -7.01 2.45 0.74
C HIS A 242 -7.01 1.24 -0.21
N LEU A 243 -5.85 0.63 -0.45
CA LEU A 243 -5.75 -0.54 -1.30
C LEU A 243 -6.56 -1.71 -0.73
N ILE A 244 -6.41 -1.98 0.57
CA ILE A 244 -7.16 -3.05 1.23
C ILE A 244 -8.66 -2.74 1.22
N GLU A 245 -9.06 -1.52 1.53
CA GLU A 245 -10.44 -1.08 1.47
C GLU A 245 -11.06 -1.32 0.10
N TRP A 246 -10.37 -0.91 -0.97
CA TRP A 246 -10.79 -1.14 -2.34
C TRP A 246 -10.93 -2.65 -2.65
N TYR A 247 -9.95 -3.47 -2.24
CA TYR A 247 -10.01 -4.93 -2.44
C TYR A 247 -11.22 -5.57 -1.74
N LEU A 248 -11.54 -5.12 -0.52
CA LEU A 248 -12.68 -5.62 0.25
C LEU A 248 -14.02 -5.21 -0.37
N GLN A 249 -14.10 -3.99 -0.91
CA GLN A 249 -15.31 -3.48 -1.57
C GLN A 249 -15.55 -4.16 -2.92
N GLN A 250 -14.54 -4.18 -3.79
CA GLN A 250 -14.68 -4.65 -5.17
C GLN A 250 -14.64 -6.17 -5.29
N LYS A 251 -14.11 -6.86 -4.27
CA LYS A 251 -13.96 -8.32 -4.24
C LYS A 251 -13.47 -8.87 -5.59
N PRO A 252 -12.36 -8.38 -6.15
CA PRO A 252 -11.93 -8.70 -7.52
C PRO A 252 -11.78 -10.21 -7.76
N ASN A 253 -11.48 -10.98 -6.71
CA ASN A 253 -11.41 -12.44 -6.77
C ASN A 253 -12.75 -13.12 -7.12
N THR A 254 -13.89 -12.46 -6.89
CA THR A 254 -15.21 -12.97 -7.30
C THR A 254 -15.41 -12.89 -8.81
N LEU A 255 -14.84 -11.87 -9.46
CA LEU A 255 -14.83 -11.74 -10.92
C LEU A 255 -14.07 -12.90 -11.57
N LEU A 256 -12.97 -13.33 -10.94
CA LEU A 256 -12.17 -14.45 -11.42
C LEU A 256 -12.85 -15.82 -11.27
N LYS A 257 -13.73 -15.98 -10.26
CA LYS A 257 -14.48 -17.23 -10.06
C LYS A 257 -15.65 -17.37 -11.02
N LYS A 258 -16.29 -16.26 -11.42
CA LYS A 258 -17.41 -16.27 -12.38
C LYS A 258 -16.97 -16.52 -13.83
N ALA A 259 -15.68 -16.36 -14.12
CA ALA A 259 -15.10 -16.60 -15.45
C ALA A 259 -14.65 -18.07 -15.68
N LYS A 260 -15.01 -18.99 -14.77
CA LYS A 260 -14.80 -20.44 -14.93
C LYS A 260 -16.13 -21.13 -15.18
#